data_AF-A0AAD0VAJ6-F1
#
_entry.id   AF-A0AAD0VAJ6-F1
#
_cell.length_a   1.000
_cell.length_b   1.000
_cell.length_c   1.000
_cell.angle_alpha   90.00
_cell.angle_beta   90.00
_cell.angle_gamma   90.00
#
_symmetry.space_group_name_H-M   'P 1'
#
loop_
_entity.id
_entity.type
_entity.pdbx_description
1 polymer ?
#
loop_
_entity_poly.entity_id
_entity_poly.type
_entity_poly.pdbx_seq_one_letter_code
_entity_poly.pdbx_strand_id
1 'polypeptide(L)'
;MKGLRVVGIRTTYVPAKGRGVGSQIISFRSYHATIEEIRRGDATAAEQLENLRPEELEQLEAWLSSRAEKRANASSQSALPNLERQLDLALVALSTEPGQKGLTPELATRLYGKVRELQQQMRKLGHPRPKVGK
;
A
#
# COMPACT_ATOMS: atom_id res chain seq x y z
N MET A 1 -15.17 9.70 7.08
CA MET A 1 -14.04 9.11 7.82
C MET A 1 -12.90 10.11 7.86
N LYS A 2 -12.44 10.54 9.05
CA LYS A 2 -11.19 11.31 9.16
C LYS A 2 -10.05 10.36 8.79
N GLY A 3 -9.53 10.46 7.57
CA GLY A 3 -8.39 9.65 7.13
C GLY A 3 -7.20 9.90 8.06
N LEU A 4 -6.44 8.84 8.34
CA LEU A 4 -5.21 8.93 9.13
C LEU A 4 -4.31 10.01 8.49
N ARG A 5 -3.96 11.05 9.24
CA ARG A 5 -2.99 12.08 8.83
C ARG A 5 -1.62 11.73 9.36
N VAL A 6 -0.60 12.07 8.60
CA VAL A 6 0.79 12.09 9.06
C VAL A 6 1.06 13.50 9.59
N VAL A 7 1.82 13.58 10.68
CA VAL A 7 2.23 14.85 11.29
C VAL A 7 3.73 14.77 11.54
N GLY A 8 4.48 15.70 10.94
CA GLY A 8 5.89 15.91 11.25
C GLY A 8 6.04 16.92 12.38
N ILE A 9 6.84 16.58 13.38
CA ILE A 9 7.09 17.41 14.57
C ILE A 9 8.58 17.69 14.65
N ARG A 10 8.94 18.97 14.68
CA ARG A 10 10.29 19.43 15.02
C ARG A 10 10.40 19.55 16.53
N THR A 11 11.36 18.86 17.12
CA THR A 11 11.64 18.97 18.56
C THR A 11 12.86 19.85 18.79
N THR A 12 12.70 20.93 19.55
CA THR A 12 13.79 21.85 19.92
C THR A 12 13.97 21.84 21.42
N TYR A 13 15.20 21.67 21.91
CA TYR A 13 15.48 21.76 23.35
C TYR A 13 15.35 23.21 23.83
N VAL A 14 14.61 23.42 24.91
CA VAL A 14 14.45 24.74 25.54
C VAL A 14 15.10 24.71 26.93
N PRO A 15 16.33 25.24 27.08
CA PRO A 15 17.07 25.19 28.35
C PRO A 15 16.28 25.78 29.53
N ALA A 16 15.59 26.90 29.32
CA ALA A 16 14.77 27.56 30.35
C ALA A 16 13.63 26.69 30.90
N LYS A 17 13.22 25.64 30.18
CA LYS A 17 12.18 24.68 30.60
C LYS A 17 12.76 23.31 30.94
N GLY A 18 14.07 23.12 30.81
CA GLY A 18 14.75 21.84 31.01
C GLY A 18 14.25 20.69 30.13
N ARG A 19 13.56 20.97 29.00
CA ARG A 19 12.90 19.94 28.18
C ARG A 19 12.86 20.28 26.69
N GLY A 20 12.68 19.25 25.86
CA GLY A 20 12.33 19.39 24.45
C GLY A 20 10.90 19.90 24.27
N VAL A 21 10.70 20.85 23.35
CA VAL A 21 9.39 21.35 22.92
C VAL A 21 9.20 20.99 21.45
N GLY A 22 8.12 20.27 21.17
CA GLY A 22 7.72 19.90 19.81
C GLY A 22 6.83 20.95 19.17
N SER A 23 7.10 21.30 17.92
CA SER A 23 6.22 22.10 17.06
C SER A 23 5.89 21.32 15.80
N GLN A 24 4.61 21.24 15.44
CA GLN A 24 4.21 20.66 14.15
C GLN A 24 4.78 21.52 13.02
N ILE A 25 5.42 20.88 12.05
CA ILE A 25 6.02 21.53 10.88
C ILE A 25 5.33 21.13 9.57
N ILE A 26 4.71 19.95 9.53
CA ILE A 26 3.97 19.49 8.36
C ILE A 26 2.84 18.55 8.78
N SER A 27 1.73 18.56 8.05
CA SER A 27 0.72 17.51 8.12
C SER A 27 0.09 17.24 6.77
N PHE A 28 0.01 15.96 6.39
CA PHE A 28 -0.56 15.52 5.12
C PHE A 28 -1.33 14.21 5.27
N ARG A 29 -2.04 13.80 4.23
CA ARG A 29 -2.80 12.54 4.23
C ARG A 29 -1.88 11.32 4.15
N SER A 30 -2.21 10.26 4.87
CA SER A 30 -1.32 9.10 5.05
C SER A 30 -1.08 8.22 3.81
N TYR A 31 -1.81 8.42 2.71
CA TYR A 31 -1.65 7.60 1.51
C TYR A 31 -0.55 8.08 0.57
N HIS A 32 -0.02 9.29 0.77
CA HIS A 32 1.10 9.79 -0.03
C HIS A 32 2.37 8.99 0.27
N ALA A 33 3.07 8.60 -0.79
CA ALA A 33 4.30 7.81 -0.78
C ALA A 33 5.54 8.62 -1.18
N THR A 34 5.37 9.80 -1.78
CA THR A 34 6.47 10.69 -2.20
C THR A 34 6.17 12.15 -1.89
N ILE A 35 7.21 13.00 -1.93
CA ILE A 35 7.09 14.45 -1.74
C ILE A 35 6.21 15.07 -2.84
N GLU A 36 6.36 14.62 -4.07
CA GLU A 36 5.60 15.11 -5.22
C GLU A 36 4.11 14.78 -5.10
N GLU A 37 3.77 13.60 -4.57
CA GLU A 37 2.39 13.25 -4.29
C GLU A 37 1.78 14.15 -3.21
N ILE A 38 2.56 14.50 -2.17
CA ILE A 38 2.14 15.47 -1.16
C ILE A 38 1.92 16.84 -1.81
N ARG A 39 2.90 17.32 -2.58
CA ARG A 39 2.88 18.64 -3.24
C ARG A 39 1.69 18.79 -4.19
N ARG A 40 1.29 17.73 -4.90
CA ARG A 40 0.13 17.73 -5.81
C ARG A 40 -1.21 17.50 -5.12
N GLY A 41 -1.22 16.76 -4.01
CA GLY A 41 -2.45 16.23 -3.41
C GLY A 41 -2.98 17.00 -2.20
N ASP A 42 -2.16 17.86 -1.57
CA ASP A 42 -2.54 18.66 -0.40
C ASP A 42 -1.84 20.02 -0.46
N ALA A 43 -2.57 21.07 -0.87
CA ALA A 43 -2.02 22.42 -1.05
C ALA A 43 -1.42 22.99 0.24
N THR A 44 -2.04 22.73 1.40
CA THR A 44 -1.50 23.15 2.70
C THR A 44 -0.20 22.43 3.02
N ALA A 45 -0.13 21.13 2.74
CA ALA A 45 1.11 20.38 2.93
C ALA A 45 2.20 20.82 1.94
N ALA A 46 1.84 21.22 0.72
CA ALA A 46 2.76 21.78 -0.26
C ALA A 46 3.44 23.05 0.25
N GLU A 47 2.68 23.99 0.81
CA GLU A 47 3.25 25.20 1.44
C GLU A 47 4.13 24.86 2.64
N GLN A 48 3.76 23.86 3.45
CA GLN A 48 4.56 23.40 4.57
C GLN A 48 5.88 22.77 4.14
N LEU A 49 5.90 22.03 3.02
CA LEU A 49 7.13 21.46 2.45
C LEU A 49 8.16 22.53 2.11
N GLU A 50 7.73 23.66 1.54
CA GLU A 50 8.63 24.77 1.20
C GLU A 50 9.25 25.45 2.44
N ASN A 51 8.66 25.26 3.62
CA ASN A 51 9.14 25.79 4.89
C ASN A 51 9.98 24.79 5.71
N LEU A 52 10.19 23.57 5.21
CA LEU A 52 11.06 22.59 5.84
C LEU A 52 12.53 22.96 5.62
N ARG A 53 13.36 22.63 6.62
CA ARG A 53 14.81 22.70 6.45
C ARG A 53 15.28 21.57 5.52
N PRO A 54 16.43 21.72 4.84
CA PRO A 54 16.98 20.65 4.01
C PRO A 54 17.07 19.30 4.74
N GLU A 55 17.54 19.29 5.98
CA GLU A 55 17.71 18.06 6.76
C GLU A 55 16.35 17.43 7.14
N GLU A 56 15.30 18.24 7.29
CA GLU A 56 13.95 17.76 7.58
C GLU A 56 13.28 17.19 6.34
N LEU A 57 13.56 17.77 5.17
CA LEU A 57 13.10 17.25 3.90
C LEU A 57 13.75 15.89 3.61
N GLU A 58 15.07 15.77 3.82
CA GLU A 58 15.79 14.49 3.69
C GLU A 58 15.24 13.42 4.65
N GLN A 59 14.95 13.79 5.91
CA GLN A 59 14.33 12.87 6.86
C GLN A 59 12.93 12.43 6.43
N LEU A 60 12.14 13.36 5.89
CA LEU A 60 10.80 13.05 5.40
C LEU A 60 10.86 12.11 4.19
N GLU A 61 11.75 12.37 3.23
CA GLU A 61 11.99 11.51 2.07
C GLU A 61 12.41 10.10 2.49
N ALA A 62 13.41 9.99 3.36
CA ALA A 62 13.87 8.69 3.88
C ALA A 62 12.74 7.93 4.60
N TRP A 63 11.93 8.62 5.40
CA TRP A 63 10.79 8.02 6.08
C TRP A 63 9.71 7.56 5.09
N LEU A 64 9.39 8.36 4.07
CA LEU A 64 8.43 8.02 3.03
C LEU A 64 8.88 6.78 2.25
N SER A 65 10.14 6.72 1.85
CA SER A 65 10.72 5.56 1.16
C SER A 65 10.66 4.29 2.02
N SER A 66 11.12 4.35 3.27
CA SER A 66 11.05 3.21 4.19
C SER A 66 9.61 2.74 4.42
N ARG A 67 8.67 3.68 4.53
CA ARG A 67 7.26 3.37 4.68
C ARG A 67 6.67 2.72 3.43
N ALA A 68 7.00 3.22 2.25
CA ALA A 68 6.56 2.65 0.98
C ALA A 68 7.05 1.20 0.83
N GLU A 69 8.31 0.94 1.16
CA GLU A 69 8.88 -0.41 1.18
C GLU A 69 8.16 -1.33 2.17
N LYS A 70 7.95 -0.88 3.42
CA LYS A 70 7.18 -1.65 4.41
C LYS A 70 5.78 -1.96 3.94
N ARG A 71 5.12 -1.01 3.27
CA ARG A 71 3.78 -1.21 2.69
C ARG A 71 3.82 -2.22 1.55
N ALA A 72 4.79 -2.12 0.65
CA ALA A 72 4.97 -3.09 -0.44
C ALA A 72 5.19 -4.50 0.11
N ASN A 73 6.05 -4.65 1.12
CA ASN A 73 6.31 -5.92 1.79
C ASN A 73 5.05 -6.48 2.47
N ALA A 74 4.31 -5.64 3.21
CA ALA A 74 3.05 -6.04 3.83
C ALA A 74 2.00 -6.45 2.78
N SER A 75 1.90 -5.71 1.67
CA SER A 75 1.03 -6.06 0.55
C SER A 75 1.41 -7.41 -0.06
N SER A 76 2.70 -7.66 -0.30
CA SER A 76 3.19 -8.95 -0.80
C SER A 76 2.91 -10.10 0.16
N GLN A 77 3.13 -9.93 1.47
CA GLN A 77 2.81 -10.95 2.48
C GLN A 77 1.31 -11.25 2.53
N SER A 78 0.47 -10.22 2.38
CA SER A 78 -0.99 -10.38 2.37
C SER A 78 -1.55 -10.88 1.03
N ALA A 79 -0.72 -10.98 -0.03
CA ALA A 79 -1.20 -11.24 -1.39
C ALA A 79 -1.84 -12.63 -1.52
N LEU A 80 -1.22 -13.67 -0.96
CA LEU A 80 -1.75 -15.04 -1.03
C LEU A 80 -3.04 -15.22 -0.21
N PRO A 81 -3.12 -14.80 1.07
CA PRO A 81 -4.39 -14.85 1.81
C PRO A 81 -5.51 -14.04 1.14
N ASN A 82 -5.18 -12.86 0.58
CA ASN A 82 -6.16 -12.06 -0.13
C ASN A 82 -6.61 -12.71 -1.43
N LEU A 83 -5.73 -13.46 -2.12
CA LEU A 83 -6.07 -14.16 -3.36
C LEU A 83 -7.16 -15.21 -3.13
N GLU A 84 -7.09 -15.98 -2.05
CA GLU A 84 -8.13 -16.96 -1.68
C GLU A 84 -9.50 -16.30 -1.61
N ARG A 85 -9.63 -15.22 -0.82
CA ARG A 85 -10.87 -14.45 -0.71
C ARG A 85 -11.34 -13.87 -2.05
N GLN A 86 -10.42 -13.43 -2.91
CA GLN A 86 -10.77 -12.89 -4.23
C GLN A 86 -11.25 -14.00 -5.18
N LEU A 87 -10.69 -15.21 -5.08
CA LEU A 87 -11.15 -16.37 -5.84
C LEU A 87 -12.56 -16.77 -5.40
N ASP A 88 -12.86 -16.78 -4.10
CA ASP A 88 -14.21 -17.07 -3.60
C ASP A 88 -15.24 -16.08 -4.15
N LEU A 89 -14.93 -14.79 -4.10
CA LEU A 89 -15.79 -13.75 -4.68
C LEU A 89 -15.96 -13.91 -6.20
N ALA A 90 -14.89 -14.26 -6.91
CA ALA A 90 -14.95 -14.51 -8.35
C ALA A 90 -15.83 -15.73 -8.69
N LEU A 91 -15.72 -16.81 -7.91
CA LEU A 91 -16.55 -18.00 -8.07
C LEU A 91 -18.04 -17.70 -7.84
N VAL A 92 -18.36 -16.90 -6.82
CA VAL A 92 -19.72 -16.41 -6.58
C VAL A 92 -20.20 -15.56 -7.75
N ALA A 93 -19.38 -14.62 -8.24
CA ALA A 93 -19.75 -13.79 -9.38
C ALA A 93 -20.06 -14.64 -10.63
N LEU A 94 -19.23 -15.66 -10.91
CA LEU A 94 -19.42 -16.59 -12.02
C LEU A 94 -20.70 -17.43 -11.90
N SER A 95 -21.24 -17.64 -10.71
CA SER A 95 -22.52 -18.34 -10.50
C SER A 95 -23.76 -17.50 -10.84
N THR A 96 -23.60 -16.21 -11.16
CA THR A 96 -24.72 -15.29 -11.42
C THR A 96 -24.59 -14.62 -12.80
N GLU A 97 -25.69 -14.44 -13.51
CA GLU A 97 -25.70 -13.76 -14.80
C GLU A 97 -25.15 -12.31 -14.73
N PRO A 98 -25.49 -11.48 -13.72
CA PRO A 98 -24.88 -10.15 -13.59
C PRO A 98 -23.38 -10.19 -13.31
N GLY A 99 -22.89 -11.17 -12.55
CA GLY A 99 -21.47 -11.29 -12.21
C GLY A 99 -20.60 -11.77 -13.38
N GLN A 100 -21.21 -12.40 -14.39
CA GLN A 100 -20.55 -12.76 -15.64
C GLN A 100 -20.41 -11.58 -16.62
N LYS A 101 -21.07 -10.43 -16.35
CA LYS A 101 -20.96 -9.25 -17.21
C LYS A 101 -19.50 -8.76 -17.28
N GLY A 102 -18.95 -8.73 -18.49
CA GLY A 102 -17.56 -8.35 -18.73
C GLY A 102 -16.57 -9.53 -18.76
N LEU A 103 -17.02 -10.78 -18.58
CA LEU A 103 -16.21 -11.96 -18.84
C LEU A 103 -16.09 -12.19 -20.36
N THR A 104 -15.05 -11.62 -20.97
CA THR A 104 -14.74 -11.86 -22.38
C THR A 104 -13.84 -13.09 -22.57
N PRO A 105 -13.79 -13.71 -23.77
CA PRO A 105 -12.87 -14.80 -24.07
C PRO A 105 -11.40 -14.46 -23.76
N GLU A 106 -10.99 -13.21 -24.00
CA GLU A 106 -9.63 -12.73 -23.74
C GLU A 106 -9.36 -12.66 -22.24
N LEU A 107 -10.30 -12.15 -21.45
CA LEU A 107 -10.16 -12.12 -20.00
C LEU A 107 -10.09 -13.54 -19.42
N ALA A 108 -10.97 -14.44 -19.87
CA ALA A 108 -10.96 -15.84 -19.46
C ALA A 108 -9.61 -16.50 -19.77
N THR A 109 -9.07 -16.29 -20.99
CA THR A 109 -7.76 -16.82 -21.39
C THR A 109 -6.64 -16.32 -20.48
N ARG A 110 -6.61 -15.03 -20.15
CA ARG A 110 -5.62 -14.46 -19.23
C ARG A 110 -5.75 -15.04 -17.82
N LEU A 111 -6.97 -15.21 -17.31
CA LEU A 111 -7.22 -15.79 -15.98
C LEU A 111 -6.71 -17.24 -15.92
N TYR A 112 -7.03 -18.08 -16.90
CA TYR A 112 -6.52 -19.45 -16.96
C TYR A 112 -4.98 -19.49 -17.03
N GLY A 113 -4.37 -18.58 -17.81
CA GLY A 113 -2.92 -18.42 -17.84
C GLY A 113 -2.33 -18.13 -16.47
N LYS A 114 -2.91 -17.18 -15.72
CA LYS A 114 -2.46 -16.82 -14.37
C LYS A 114 -2.63 -17.95 -13.35
N VAL A 115 -3.74 -18.68 -13.42
CA VAL A 115 -3.97 -19.87 -12.56
C VAL A 115 -2.90 -20.95 -12.84
N ARG A 116 -2.55 -21.17 -14.12
CA ARG A 116 -1.49 -22.11 -14.49
C ARG A 116 -0.12 -21.69 -13.96
N GLU A 117 0.24 -20.41 -14.10
CA GLU A 117 1.48 -19.86 -13.54
C GLU A 117 1.54 -20.06 -12.02
N LEU A 118 0.44 -19.74 -11.32
CA LEU A 118 0.33 -19.94 -9.88
C LEU A 118 0.56 -21.40 -9.48
N GLN A 119 -0.11 -22.34 -10.15
CA GLN A 119 0.07 -23.78 -9.91
C GLN A 119 1.51 -24.25 -10.12
N GLN A 120 2.17 -23.75 -11.17
CA GLN A 120 3.57 -24.08 -11.44
C GLN A 120 4.50 -23.56 -10.34
N GLN A 121 4.27 -22.34 -9.84
CA GLN A 121 5.08 -21.77 -8.75
C GLN A 121 4.83 -22.49 -7.42
N MET A 122 3.57 -22.79 -7.08
CA MET A 122 3.25 -23.59 -5.88
C MET A 122 3.94 -24.96 -5.91
N ARG A 123 3.92 -25.65 -7.07
CA ARG A 123 4.63 -26.91 -7.25
C ARG A 123 6.14 -26.77 -7.03
N LYS A 124 6.77 -25.71 -7.57
CA LYS A 124 8.20 -25.44 -7.37
C LYS A 124 8.55 -25.20 -5.89
N LEU A 125 7.63 -24.59 -5.14
CA LEU A 125 7.79 -24.31 -3.70
C LEU A 125 7.44 -25.51 -2.80
N GLY A 126 7.19 -26.70 -3.35
CA GLY A 126 6.89 -27.91 -2.57
C GLY A 126 5.42 -28.04 -2.15
N HIS A 127 4.52 -27.23 -2.73
CA HIS A 127 3.08 -27.33 -2.53
C HIS A 127 2.40 -27.85 -3.82
N PRO A 128 2.58 -29.14 -4.17
CA PRO A 128 1.96 -29.70 -5.37
C PRO A 128 0.44 -29.72 -5.24
N ARG A 129 -0.26 -29.68 -6.38
CA ARG A 129 -1.71 -29.80 -6.42
C ARG A 129 -2.15 -31.07 -5.66
N PRO A 130 -3.10 -30.98 -4.71
CA PRO A 130 -3.64 -32.14 -4.03
C PRO A 130 -4.19 -33.14 -5.06
N LYS A 131 -3.95 -34.43 -4.82
CA LYS A 131 -4.67 -35.47 -5.57
C LYS A 131 -6.12 -35.38 -5.13
N VAL A 132 -6.99 -34.89 -6.01
CA VAL A 132 -8.43 -34.94 -5.76
C VAL A 132 -8.78 -36.43 -5.76
N GLY A 133 -9.21 -36.94 -4.60
CA GLY A 133 -9.65 -38.32 -4.45
C GLY A 133 -10.79 -38.61 -5.43
N LYS A 134 -10.75 -39.82 -6.02
CA LYS A 134 -11.81 -40.34 -6.89
C LYS A 134 -13.15 -40.39 -6.16
#